data_AF-A0A7S3XCK0-F1
#
_entry.id   AF-A0A7S3XCK0-F1
#
_cell.length_a   1.000
_cell.length_b   1.000
_cell.length_c   1.000
_cell.angle_alpha   90.00
_cell.angle_beta   90.00
_cell.angle_gamma   90.00
#
_symmetry.space_group_name_H-M   'P 1'
#
loop_
_entity.id
_entity.type
_entity.pdbx_description
1 polymer ?
#
loop_
_entity_poly.entity_id
_entity_poly.type
_entity_poly.pdbx_seq_one_letter_code
_entity_poly.pdbx_strand_id
1 'polypeptide(L)'
;LRLPDGDILIHAGDFTRFGKLSDAEDFNAWLGEVPFAEKVVVNGNHENNADWQPDVESIITNATFLKNKGALVRGLRIYGTDFCWPMKTESPLYANIPKRADIVVVHGPAR
;
A
#
# COMPACT_ATOMS: atom_id res chain seq x y z
N LEU A 1 13.75 -13.68 6.73
CA LEU A 1 12.68 -14.26 5.86
C LEU A 1 13.34 -14.73 4.58
N ARG A 2 12.95 -15.87 3.99
CA ARG A 2 13.34 -16.21 2.61
C ARG A 2 12.14 -15.88 1.71
N LEU A 3 12.24 -14.78 0.98
CA LEU A 3 11.21 -14.39 0.01
C LEU A 3 11.43 -15.18 -1.29
N PRO A 4 10.35 -15.56 -1.98
CA PRO A 4 10.46 -16.13 -3.32
C PRO A 4 10.94 -15.06 -4.31
N ASP A 5 11.51 -15.51 -5.42
CA ASP A 5 11.81 -14.64 -6.54
C ASP A 5 10.52 -14.02 -7.10
N GLY A 6 10.60 -12.78 -7.56
CA GLY A 6 9.47 -12.10 -8.17
C GLY A 6 9.84 -10.74 -8.73
N ASP A 7 8.94 -10.22 -9.55
CA ASP A 7 9.12 -8.94 -10.26
C ASP A 7 8.61 -7.74 -9.47
N ILE A 8 7.49 -7.91 -8.76
CA ILE A 8 6.76 -6.85 -8.05
C ILE A 8 6.35 -7.38 -6.67
N LEU A 9 6.76 -6.68 -5.60
CA LEU A 9 6.20 -6.87 -4.25
C LEU A 9 5.03 -5.92 -4.03
N ILE A 10 3.91 -6.43 -3.54
CA ILE A 10 2.75 -5.62 -3.16
C ILE A 10 2.45 -5.86 -1.68
N HIS A 11 2.46 -4.80 -0.87
CA HIS A 11 2.07 -4.85 0.53
C HIS A 11 0.74 -4.12 0.75
N ALA A 12 -0.28 -4.83 1.22
CA ALA A 12 -1.66 -4.35 1.32
C ALA A 12 -1.98 -3.73 2.71
N GLY A 13 -1.10 -2.84 3.20
CA GLY A 13 -1.28 -2.15 4.49
C GLY A 13 -0.91 -2.97 5.73
N ASP A 14 -1.03 -2.34 6.90
CA ASP A 14 -0.70 -2.87 8.24
C ASP A 14 0.77 -3.28 8.40
N PHE A 15 1.67 -2.43 7.90
CA PHE A 15 3.11 -2.63 8.06
C PHE A 15 3.66 -2.05 9.38
N THR A 16 2.84 -1.35 10.17
CA THR A 16 3.23 -0.83 11.49
C THR A 16 2.42 -1.42 12.63
N ARG A 17 3.01 -1.49 13.83
CA ARG A 17 2.28 -1.84 15.06
C ARG A 17 1.78 -0.58 15.72
N PHE A 18 0.48 -0.37 15.61
CA PHE A 18 -0.22 0.80 16.17
C PHE A 18 0.25 2.14 15.60
N GLY A 19 0.66 2.19 14.32
CA GLY A 19 1.00 3.46 13.67
C GLY A 19 2.31 4.08 14.16
N LYS A 20 3.24 3.29 14.71
CA LYS A 20 4.55 3.81 15.16
C LYS A 20 5.41 4.23 13.97
N LEU A 21 5.96 5.44 14.03
CA LEU A 21 6.86 5.96 13.00
C LEU A 21 8.10 5.06 12.82
N SER A 22 8.69 4.60 13.91
CA SER A 22 9.84 3.70 13.88
C SER A 22 9.58 2.42 13.10
N ASP A 23 8.35 1.90 13.13
CA ASP A 23 7.98 0.70 12.39
C ASP A 23 7.87 1.00 10.89
N ALA A 24 7.41 2.19 10.51
CA ALA A 24 7.36 2.63 9.11
C ALA A 24 8.79 2.85 8.55
N GLU A 25 9.68 3.43 9.34
CA GLU A 25 11.09 3.61 8.99
C GLU A 25 11.82 2.26 8.82
N ASP A 26 11.62 1.33 9.77
CA ASP A 26 12.17 -0.03 9.71
C ASP A 26 11.62 -0.80 8.51
N PHE A 27 10.30 -0.71 8.25
CA PHE A 27 9.67 -1.31 7.08
C PHE A 27 10.23 -0.74 5.77
N ASN A 28 10.43 0.59 5.68
CA ASN A 28 11.03 1.21 4.50
C ASN A 28 12.48 0.77 4.29
N ALA A 29 13.27 0.64 5.36
CA ALA A 29 14.63 0.12 5.29
C ALA A 29 14.64 -1.31 4.72
N TRP A 30 13.76 -2.18 5.24
CA TRP A 30 13.59 -3.54 4.73
C TRP A 30 13.16 -3.59 3.26
N LEU A 31 12.27 -2.70 2.81
CA LEU A 31 11.89 -2.58 1.40
C LEU A 31 13.09 -2.25 0.49
N GLY A 32 14.10 -1.54 1.00
CA GLY A 32 15.34 -1.26 0.29
C GLY A 32 16.27 -2.47 0.13
N GLU A 33 16.14 -3.47 1.00
CA GLU A 33 16.99 -4.67 1.02
C GLU A 33 16.43 -5.81 0.16
N VAL A 34 15.11 -5.87 -0.03
CA VAL A 34 14.47 -6.97 -0.77
C VAL A 34 14.71 -6.86 -2.29
N PRO A 35 14.94 -7.99 -2.99
CA PRO A 35 15.44 -8.02 -4.36
C PRO A 35 14.38 -7.76 -5.44
N PHE A 36 13.14 -7.45 -5.05
CA PHE A 36 12.08 -7.12 -6.01
C PHE A 36 12.42 -5.82 -6.73
N ALA A 37 12.31 -5.79 -8.06
CA ALA A 37 12.61 -4.58 -8.84
C ALA A 37 11.61 -3.46 -8.52
N GLU A 38 10.34 -3.82 -8.34
CA GLU A 38 9.26 -2.89 -8.03
C GLU A 38 8.62 -3.24 -6.69
N LYS A 39 8.23 -2.22 -5.94
CA LYS A 39 7.49 -2.36 -4.68
C LYS A 39 6.31 -1.40 -4.68
N VAL A 40 5.14 -1.89 -4.27
CA VAL A 40 3.92 -1.09 -4.15
C VAL A 40 3.34 -1.27 -2.75
N VAL A 41 2.94 -0.16 -2.14
CA VAL A 41 2.39 -0.15 -0.77
C VAL A 41 1.11 0.69 -0.74
N VAL A 42 0.11 0.22 -0.01
CA VAL A 42 -1.04 1.01 0.45
C VAL A 42 -1.07 1.02 1.97
N ASN A 43 -1.79 1.95 2.59
CA ASN A 43 -1.98 1.96 4.04
C ASN A 43 -3.05 0.97 4.49
N GLY A 44 -2.87 0.43 5.69
CA GLY A 44 -3.91 -0.27 6.44
C GLY A 44 -4.52 0.60 7.52
N ASN A 45 -5.27 -0.02 8.44
CA ASN A 45 -5.90 0.71 9.53
C ASN A 45 -4.89 1.25 10.55
N HIS A 46 -3.77 0.57 10.72
CA HIS A 46 -2.73 0.99 11.67
C HIS A 46 -2.08 2.30 11.23
N GLU A 47 -1.69 2.40 9.97
CA GLU A 47 -1.07 3.60 9.41
C GLU A 47 -2.08 4.73 9.24
N ASN A 48 -3.34 4.43 8.93
CA ASN A 48 -4.36 5.46 8.78
C ASN A 48 -4.66 6.23 10.07
N ASN A 49 -4.35 5.65 11.23
CA ASN A 49 -4.48 6.30 12.54
C ASN A 49 -3.19 6.99 13.02
N ALA A 50 -2.11 6.96 12.21
CA ALA A 50 -0.84 7.51 12.61
C ALA A 50 -0.73 9.01 12.32
N ASP A 51 -0.11 9.78 13.22
CA ASP A 51 0.07 11.22 13.04
C ASP A 51 0.97 11.57 11.83
N TRP A 52 1.91 10.67 11.49
CA TRP A 52 2.81 10.83 10.34
C TRP A 52 2.17 10.39 9.01
N GLN A 53 0.94 9.88 9.00
CA GLN A 53 0.25 9.44 7.79
C GLN A 53 0.31 10.46 6.64
N PRO A 54 0.17 11.79 6.86
CA PRO A 54 0.28 12.78 5.79
C PRO A 54 1.66 12.76 5.09
N ASP A 55 2.71 12.37 5.82
CA ASP A 55 4.09 12.36 5.38
C ASP A 55 4.56 10.98 4.87
N VAL A 56 3.64 10.02 4.74
CA VAL A 56 3.97 8.62 4.38
C VAL A 56 4.80 8.49 3.10
N GLU A 57 4.57 9.32 2.08
CA GLU A 57 5.35 9.27 0.82
C GLU A 57 6.80 9.74 1.02
N SER A 58 7.05 10.55 2.04
CA SER A 58 8.42 10.97 2.42
C SER A 58 9.15 9.94 3.28
N ILE A 59 8.39 9.06 3.95
CA ILE A 59 8.90 8.00 4.83
C ILE A 59 9.12 6.70 4.03
N ILE A 60 8.15 6.31 3.20
CA ILE A 60 8.18 5.10 2.36
C ILE A 60 8.78 5.43 0.99
N THR A 61 10.08 5.62 0.95
CA THR A 61 10.83 6.01 -0.26
C THR A 61 11.28 4.85 -1.13
N ASN A 62 11.34 3.64 -0.60
CA ASN A 62 11.76 2.42 -1.32
C ASN A 62 10.59 1.69 -2.00
N ALA A 63 9.41 2.30 -2.08
CA ALA A 63 8.25 1.76 -2.78
C ALA A 63 7.38 2.86 -3.39
N THR A 64 6.61 2.49 -4.42
CA THR A 64 5.52 3.32 -4.91
C THR A 64 4.36 3.24 -3.93
N PHE A 65 4.13 4.31 -3.17
CA PHE A 65 2.97 4.43 -2.30
C PHE A 65 1.72 4.85 -3.08
N LEU A 66 0.59 4.16 -2.89
CA LEU A 66 -0.69 4.46 -3.52
C LEU A 66 -1.77 4.72 -2.46
N LYS A 67 -2.45 5.86 -2.57
CA LYS A 67 -3.61 6.25 -1.77
C LYS A 67 -4.62 6.96 -2.66
N ASN A 68 -5.71 6.27 -2.98
CA ASN A 68 -6.73 6.72 -3.93
C ASN A 68 -6.16 7.19 -5.29
N LYS A 69 -5.08 6.53 -5.73
CA LYS A 69 -4.34 6.87 -6.96
C LYS A 69 -3.78 5.61 -7.63
N GLY A 70 -3.43 5.73 -8.90
CA GLY A 70 -2.82 4.64 -9.66
C GLY A 70 -1.45 4.99 -10.22
N ALA A 71 -0.66 3.96 -10.53
CA ALA A 71 0.64 4.05 -11.17
C ALA A 71 0.78 2.98 -12.26
N LEU A 72 1.64 3.25 -13.24
CA LEU A 72 2.04 2.27 -14.25
C LEU A 72 3.34 1.60 -13.78
N VAL A 73 3.26 0.33 -13.40
CA VAL A 73 4.40 -0.45 -12.88
C VAL A 73 4.62 -1.62 -13.81
N ARG A 74 5.76 -1.63 -14.51
CA ARG A 74 6.10 -2.66 -15.53
C ARG A 74 4.98 -2.92 -16.55
N GLY A 75 4.29 -1.86 -16.96
CA GLY A 75 3.19 -1.93 -17.94
C GLY A 75 1.82 -2.29 -17.35
N LEU A 76 1.74 -2.62 -16.05
CA LEU A 76 0.50 -2.90 -15.33
C LEU A 76 -0.03 -1.61 -14.68
N ARG A 77 -1.33 -1.35 -14.85
CA ARG A 77 -2.05 -0.24 -14.21
C ARG A 77 -2.48 -0.70 -12.82
N ILE A 78 -1.68 -0.34 -11.83
CA ILE A 78 -1.94 -0.69 -10.42
C ILE A 78 -2.64 0.49 -9.75
N TYR A 79 -3.78 0.25 -9.12
CA TYR A 79 -4.54 1.26 -8.39
C TYR A 79 -4.62 0.89 -6.90
N GLY A 80 -4.22 1.81 -6.02
CA GLY A 80 -4.35 1.65 -4.58
C GLY A 80 -5.49 2.51 -4.05
N THR A 81 -6.41 1.92 -3.29
CA THR A 81 -7.45 2.69 -2.60
C THR A 81 -6.89 3.39 -1.37
N ASP A 82 -7.62 4.37 -0.84
CA ASP A 82 -7.42 4.75 0.55
C ASP A 82 -7.90 3.62 1.49
N PHE A 83 -7.59 3.72 2.77
CA PHE A 83 -8.17 2.84 3.78
C PHE A 83 -9.62 3.25 4.07
N CYS A 84 -10.49 2.25 4.21
CA CYS A 84 -11.84 2.42 4.73
C CYS A 84 -12.11 1.42 5.86
N TRP A 85 -12.69 1.89 6.95
CA TRP A 85 -13.13 1.00 8.03
C TRP A 85 -14.20 0.03 7.54
N PRO A 86 -14.27 -1.20 8.10
CA PRO A 86 -15.32 -2.15 7.76
C PRO A 86 -16.71 -1.53 7.93
N MET A 87 -17.49 -1.47 6.84
CA MET A 87 -18.82 -0.86 6.85
C MET A 87 -19.94 -1.92 6.96
N LYS A 88 -21.18 -1.64 6.54
CA LYS A 88 -22.17 -2.70 6.20
C LYS A 88 -22.41 -2.80 4.69
N THR A 89 -22.05 -1.76 3.96
CA THR A 89 -22.15 -1.64 2.51
C THR A 89 -20.77 -1.76 1.86
N GLU A 90 -20.73 -1.73 0.53
CA GLU A 90 -19.51 -1.61 -0.27
C GLU A 90 -18.76 -0.31 0.07
N SER A 91 -17.42 -0.34 -0.04
CA SER A 91 -16.59 0.83 0.17
C SER A 91 -16.88 1.90 -0.89
N PRO A 92 -17.13 3.17 -0.52
CA PRO A 92 -17.31 4.24 -1.50
C PRO A 92 -16.03 4.47 -2.32
N LEU A 93 -14.87 4.02 -1.82
CA LEU A 93 -13.60 4.13 -2.51
C LEU A 93 -13.57 3.29 -3.80
N TYR A 94 -14.41 2.26 -3.91
CA TYR A 94 -14.46 1.44 -5.11
C TYR A 94 -15.03 2.21 -6.31
N ALA A 95 -15.84 3.24 -6.08
CA ALA A 95 -16.29 4.15 -7.13
C ALA A 95 -15.15 4.95 -7.77
N ASN A 96 -14.02 5.11 -7.08
CA ASN A 96 -12.84 5.80 -7.60
C ASN A 96 -11.91 4.89 -8.42
N ILE A 97 -12.13 3.57 -8.39
CA ILE A 97 -11.30 2.62 -9.12
C ILE A 97 -11.50 2.85 -10.63
N PRO A 98 -10.44 3.10 -11.40
CA PRO A 98 -10.55 3.25 -12.84
C PRO A 98 -11.04 1.96 -13.50
N LYS A 99 -11.91 2.08 -14.50
CA LYS A 99 -12.43 0.94 -15.29
C LYS A 99 -11.36 0.07 -15.97
N ARG A 100 -10.10 0.53 -16.02
CA ARG A 100 -8.97 -0.13 -16.68
C ARG A 100 -7.80 -0.37 -15.71
N ALA A 101 -8.06 -0.58 -14.43
CA ALA A 101 -7.03 -1.09 -13.51
C ALA A 101 -6.79 -2.57 -13.80
N ASP A 102 -5.52 -2.98 -13.93
CA ASP A 102 -5.13 -4.39 -14.09
C ASP A 102 -5.03 -5.06 -12.71
N ILE A 103 -4.54 -4.31 -11.73
CA ILE A 103 -4.42 -4.73 -10.34
C ILE A 103 -5.03 -3.64 -9.45
N VAL A 104 -5.88 -4.05 -8.51
CA VAL A 104 -6.41 -3.19 -7.45
C VAL A 104 -5.84 -3.67 -6.12
N VAL A 105 -5.23 -2.76 -5.38
CA VAL A 105 -4.65 -3.01 -4.05
C VAL A 105 -5.53 -2.33 -3.01
N VAL A 106 -6.11 -3.14 -2.14
CA VAL A 106 -6.98 -2.72 -1.04
C VAL A 106 -6.50 -3.41 0.23
N HIS A 107 -6.59 -2.73 1.37
CA HIS A 107 -6.25 -3.34 2.66
C HIS A 107 -7.39 -4.26 3.17
N GLY A 108 -8.62 -3.73 3.20
CA GLY A 108 -9.78 -4.49 3.64
C GLY A 108 -10.26 -5.51 2.59
N PRO A 109 -10.94 -6.59 3.00
CA PRO A 109 -11.49 -7.56 2.06
C PRO A 109 -12.51 -6.92 1.12
N ALA A 110 -12.52 -7.40 -0.13
CA ALA A 110 -13.63 -7.15 -1.05
C ALA A 110 -14.92 -7.70 -0.43
N ARG A 111 -15.98 -6.89 -0.45
CA ARG A 111 -17.31 -7.32 -0.01
C ARG A 111 -18.10 -7.90 -1.16
#